data_AF-A0AAV8W018-F1
#
_entry.id   AF-A0AAV8W018-F1
#
_cell.length_a   1.000
_cell.length_b   1.000
_cell.length_c   1.000
_cell.angle_alpha   90.00
_cell.angle_beta   90.00
_cell.angle_gamma   90.00
#
_symmetry.space_group_name_H-M   'P 1'
#
loop_
_entity.id
_entity.type
_entity.pdbx_description
1 polymer ?
#
loop_
_entity_poly.entity_id
_entity_poly.type
_entity_poly.pdbx_seq_one_letter_code
_entity_poly.pdbx_strand_id
1 'polypeptide(L)'
;MSGYRPLYTIEEDHLILQMIIETGAYYRLRGKQFWVDLSNTGILDRTWMSLKEHYEKYILPKIFSNQYSISRDEKQKLVLAGYQHNNFTADSNDQEDDDQSEEQRESNAF
;
A
#
# COMPACT_ATOMS: atom_id res chain seq x y z
N MET A 1 5.68 22.16 -12.64
CA MET A 1 4.42 21.95 -11.88
C MET A 1 4.83 21.49 -10.49
N SER A 2 4.31 22.09 -9.42
CA SER A 2 4.58 21.60 -8.07
C SER A 2 4.03 20.17 -7.98
N GLY A 3 4.93 19.19 -7.83
CA GLY A 3 4.61 17.77 -7.70
C GLY A 3 3.91 17.49 -6.37
N TYR A 4 2.66 17.95 -6.23
CA TYR A 4 1.81 17.60 -5.12
C TYR A 4 1.41 16.14 -5.27
N ARG A 5 2.11 15.24 -4.58
CA ARG A 5 1.58 13.89 -4.34
C ARG A 5 0.33 14.03 -3.48
N PRO A 6 -0.84 13.53 -3.92
CA PRO A 6 -2.03 13.60 -3.10
C PRO A 6 -1.80 12.85 -1.78
N LEU A 7 -2.30 13.38 -0.67
CA LEU A 7 -2.24 12.71 0.63
C LEU A 7 -3.14 11.47 0.61
N TYR A 8 -2.76 10.45 1.37
CA TYR A 8 -3.62 9.29 1.58
C TYR A 8 -4.83 9.69 2.42
N THR A 9 -6.00 9.31 1.92
CA THR A 9 -7.28 9.49 2.59
C THR A 9 -7.64 8.26 3.42
N ILE A 10 -8.51 8.44 4.40
CA ILE A 10 -9.01 7.34 5.24
C ILE A 10 -9.80 6.32 4.39
N GLU A 11 -10.42 6.78 3.30
CA GLU A 11 -11.13 5.92 2.34
C GLU A 11 -10.15 4.99 1.60
N GLU A 12 -9.01 5.51 1.14
CA GLU A 12 -7.94 4.69 0.54
C GLU A 12 -7.41 3.66 1.55
N ASP A 13 -7.22 4.05 2.82
CA ASP A 13 -6.78 3.12 3.87
C ASP A 13 -7.80 2.00 4.10
N HIS A 14 -9.09 2.33 4.12
CA HIS A 14 -10.17 1.35 4.26
C HIS A 14 -10.19 0.39 3.08
N LEU A 15 -9.96 0.90 1.87
CA LEU A 15 -9.96 0.08 0.67
C LEU A 15 -8.79 -0.90 0.66
N ILE A 16 -7.59 -0.46 1.06
CA ILE A 16 -6.43 -1.35 1.24
C ILE A 16 -6.77 -2.46 2.24
N LEU A 17 -7.31 -2.09 3.40
CA LEU A 17 -7.66 -3.05 4.45
C LEU A 17 -8.73 -4.05 3.99
N GLN A 18 -9.76 -3.57 3.31
CA GLN A 18 -10.84 -4.38 2.75
C GLN A 18 -10.31 -5.38 1.73
N MET A 19 -9.47 -4.94 0.80
CA MET A 19 -8.86 -5.82 -0.21
C MET A 19 -8.04 -6.94 0.45
N ILE A 20 -7.31 -6.66 1.52
CA ILE A 20 -6.55 -7.66 2.27
C ILE A 20 -7.48 -8.69 2.94
N ILE A 21 -8.56 -8.21 3.56
CA ILE A 21 -9.52 -9.05 4.27
C ILE A 21 -10.29 -9.95 3.29
N GLU A 22 -10.81 -9.38 2.21
CA GLU A 22 -11.60 -10.08 1.19
C GLU A 22 -10.78 -11.14 0.45
N THR A 23 -9.55 -10.81 0.08
CA THR A 23 -8.64 -11.76 -0.58
C THR A 23 -8.01 -12.77 0.37
N GLY A 24 -8.14 -12.56 1.69
CA GLY A 24 -7.47 -13.36 2.72
C GLY A 24 -5.94 -13.32 2.59
N ALA A 25 -5.40 -12.25 2.00
CA ALA A 25 -4.00 -12.16 1.60
C ALA A 25 -3.01 -11.91 2.75
N TYR A 26 -3.40 -12.13 4.01
CA TYR A 26 -2.58 -11.91 5.20
C TYR A 26 -1.15 -12.48 5.08
N TYR A 27 -1.00 -13.67 4.50
CA TYR A 27 0.32 -14.32 4.30
C TYR A 27 1.10 -13.78 3.09
N ARG A 28 0.42 -13.11 2.15
CA ARG A 28 1.00 -12.57 0.91
C ARG A 28 1.44 -11.11 1.03
N LEU A 29 1.07 -10.42 2.11
CA LEU A 29 1.47 -9.03 2.38
C LEU A 29 2.99 -8.83 2.44
N ARG A 30 3.75 -9.90 2.74
CA ARG A 30 5.22 -9.89 2.79
C ARG A 30 5.86 -9.71 1.41
N GLY A 31 5.20 -10.20 0.36
CA GLY A 31 5.71 -10.16 -1.00
C GLY A 31 5.20 -8.96 -1.77
N LYS A 32 5.92 -8.54 -2.82
CA LYS A 32 5.45 -7.47 -3.71
C LYS A 32 4.24 -7.86 -4.55
N GLN A 33 3.98 -9.16 -4.75
CA GLN A 33 2.92 -9.63 -5.65
C GLN A 33 1.55 -9.09 -5.28
N PHE A 34 1.14 -9.17 -4.01
CA PHE A 34 -0.15 -8.63 -3.57
C PHE A 34 -0.28 -7.14 -3.88
N TRP A 35 0.77 -6.36 -3.61
CA TRP A 35 0.77 -4.91 -3.83
C TRP A 35 0.78 -4.55 -5.31
N VAL A 36 1.51 -5.31 -6.14
CA VAL A 36 1.52 -5.15 -7.59
C VAL A 36 0.16 -5.49 -8.18
N ASP A 37 -0.44 -6.60 -7.75
CA ASP A 37 -1.79 -6.97 -8.16
C ASP A 37 -2.80 -5.90 -7.75
N LEU A 38 -2.67 -5.36 -6.54
CA LEU A 38 -3.51 -4.27 -6.04
C LEU A 38 -3.34 -2.99 -6.87
N SER A 39 -2.12 -2.57 -7.21
CA SER A 39 -1.93 -1.40 -8.09
C SER A 39 -2.46 -1.64 -9.50
N ASN A 40 -2.34 -2.87 -10.01
CA ASN A 40 -2.84 -3.25 -11.33
C ASN A 40 -4.37 -3.29 -11.39
N THR A 41 -5.09 -3.33 -10.26
CA THR A 41 -6.56 -3.20 -10.25
C THR A 41 -7.03 -1.82 -10.69
N GLY A 42 -6.17 -0.79 -10.62
CA GLY A 42 -6.52 0.59 -10.93
C GLY A 42 -7.49 1.25 -9.95
N ILE A 43 -7.80 0.58 -8.82
CA ILE A 43 -8.70 1.13 -7.80
C ILE A 43 -8.02 2.29 -7.04
N LEU A 44 -6.70 2.20 -6.87
CA LEU A 44 -5.87 3.21 -6.24
C LEU A 44 -4.85 3.71 -7.26
N ASP A 45 -4.80 5.03 -7.48
CA ASP A 45 -3.82 5.68 -8.37
C ASP A 45 -2.44 5.82 -7.70
N ARG A 46 -1.92 4.70 -7.19
CA ARG A 46 -0.72 4.64 -6.35
C ARG A 46 0.15 3.46 -6.76
N THR A 47 1.46 3.67 -6.72
CA THR A 47 2.41 2.59 -6.98
C THR A 47 2.38 1.56 -5.85
N TRP A 48 2.57 0.29 -6.19
CA TRP A 48 2.62 -0.81 -5.23
C TRP A 48 3.61 -0.55 -4.07
N MET A 49 4.73 0.12 -4.35
CA MET A 49 5.74 0.51 -3.37
C MET A 49 5.18 1.53 -2.37
N SER A 50 4.50 2.57 -2.86
CA SER A 50 3.87 3.59 -2.02
C SER A 50 2.75 3.00 -1.17
N LEU A 51 1.97 2.05 -1.71
CA LEU A 51 0.90 1.37 -0.98
C LEU A 51 1.46 0.50 0.16
N LYS A 52 2.50 -0.28 -0.13
CA LYS A 52 3.18 -1.11 0.87
C LYS A 52 3.78 -0.27 1.99
N GLU A 53 4.53 0.78 1.64
CA GLU A 53 5.15 1.66 2.61
C GLU A 53 4.10 2.38 3.48
N HIS A 54 3.02 2.86 2.86
CA HIS A 54 1.94 3.52 3.57
C HIS A 54 1.24 2.57 4.55
N TYR A 55 0.96 1.34 4.11
CA TYR A 55 0.41 0.31 4.98
C TYR A 55 1.31 0.02 6.18
N GLU A 56 2.62 -0.17 5.97
CA GLU A 56 3.56 -0.52 7.04
C GLU A 56 3.80 0.63 8.03
N LYS A 57 3.99 1.86 7.53
CA LYS A 57 4.38 3.01 8.36
C LYS A 57 3.20 3.78 8.95
N TYR A 58 2.04 3.79 8.31
CA TYR A 58 0.91 4.62 8.73
C TYR A 58 -0.32 3.82 9.13
N ILE A 59 -0.68 2.77 8.38
CA ILE A 59 -1.88 1.97 8.69
C ILE A 59 -1.62 1.01 9.85
N LEU A 60 -0.55 0.21 9.78
CA LEU A 60 -0.21 -0.81 10.78
C LEU A 60 -0.12 -0.25 12.22
N PRO A 61 0.62 0.84 12.51
CA PRO A 61 0.67 1.37 13.88
C PRO A 61 -0.66 1.98 14.33
N LYS A 62 -1.51 2.41 13.39
CA LYS A 62 -2.82 3.01 13.67
C LYS A 62 -3.97 2.00 13.58
N ILE A 63 -3.71 0.72 13.33
CA ILE A 63 -4.78 -0.24 13.02
C ILE A 63 -5.73 -0.50 14.20
N PHE A 64 -5.22 -0.33 15.42
CA PHE A 64 -6.02 -0.38 16.65
C PHE A 64 -6.76 0.91 16.96
N SER A 65 -6.52 1.99 16.20
CA SER A 65 -7.26 3.24 16.31
C SER A 65 -8.75 3.03 15.97
N ASN A 66 -9.59 3.87 16.56
CA ASN A 66 -11.04 3.86 16.34
C ASN A 66 -11.45 4.36 14.94
N GLN A 67 -10.48 4.83 14.14
CA GLN A 67 -10.68 5.25 12.75
C GLN A 67 -10.97 4.08 11.79
N TYR A 68 -10.62 2.85 12.19
CA TYR A 68 -10.86 1.64 11.40
C TYR A 68 -11.90 0.76 12.09
N SER A 69 -13.06 0.63 11.45
CA SER A 69 -14.17 -0.23 11.89
C SER A 69 -13.95 -1.70 11.49
N ILE A 70 -12.82 -2.26 11.89
CA ILE A 70 -12.41 -3.64 11.60
C ILE A 70 -12.54 -4.48 12.87
N SER A 71 -12.88 -5.76 12.73
CA SER A 71 -12.98 -6.67 13.88
C SER A 71 -11.64 -6.83 14.60
N ARG A 72 -11.68 -7.06 15.91
CA ARG A 72 -10.47 -7.28 16.72
C ARG A 72 -9.61 -8.43 16.17
N ASP A 73 -10.26 -9.50 15.72
CA ASP A 73 -9.59 -10.70 15.20
C ASP A 73 -8.87 -10.40 13.88
N GLU A 74 -9.46 -9.59 13.01
CA GLU A 74 -8.85 -9.16 11.74
C GLU A 74 -7.69 -8.20 11.99
N LYS A 75 -7.85 -7.25 12.92
CA LYS A 75 -6.75 -6.38 13.37
C LYS A 75 -5.57 -7.21 13.86
N GLN A 76 -5.82 -8.26 14.65
CA GLN A 76 -4.77 -9.18 15.11
C GLN A 76 -4.09 -9.92 13.96
N LYS A 77 -4.84 -10.42 12.97
CA LYS A 77 -4.27 -11.09 11.79
C LYS A 77 -3.37 -10.16 10.97
N LEU A 78 -3.80 -8.91 10.77
CA LEU A 78 -3.05 -7.89 10.04
C LEU A 78 -1.75 -7.52 10.77
N VAL A 79 -1.83 -7.36 12.09
CA VAL A 79 -0.66 -7.11 12.94
C VAL A 79 0.30 -8.30 12.90
N LEU A 80 -0.19 -9.52 13.04
CA LEU A 80 0.64 -10.72 12.97
C LEU A 80 1.36 -10.84 11.62
N ALA A 81 0.68 -10.47 10.52
CA ALA A 81 1.27 -10.43 9.19
C ALA A 81 2.34 -9.34 9.04
N GLY A 82 2.14 -8.15 9.63
CA GLY A 82 3.08 -7.02 9.55
C GLY A 82 4.32 -7.16 10.45
N TYR A 83 4.18 -7.70 11.68
CA TYR A 83 5.29 -7.83 12.62
C TYR A 83 6.39 -8.82 12.18
N GLN A 84 6.09 -9.73 11.25
CA GLN A 84 7.11 -10.61 10.66
C GLN A 84 8.10 -9.86 9.75
N HIS A 85 7.85 -8.59 9.42
CA HIS A 85 8.69 -7.77 8.54
C HIS A 85 9.70 -6.88 9.29
N ASN A 86 9.35 -6.37 10.49
CA ASN A 86 10.15 -5.34 11.19
C ASN A 86 11.47 -5.82 11.83
N ASN A 87 11.78 -7.12 11.81
CA ASN A 87 13.05 -7.63 12.34
C ASN A 87 14.19 -7.68 11.30
N PHE A 88 13.98 -7.24 10.05
CA PHE A 88 15.01 -7.34 8.99
C PHE A 88 15.44 -6.02 8.34
N THR A 89 14.73 -4.91 8.55
CA THR A 89 15.10 -3.60 7.97
C THR A 89 15.70 -2.64 9.01
N ALA A 90 16.62 -3.16 9.82
CA ALA A 90 17.64 -2.32 10.42
C ALA A 90 18.83 -2.34 9.46
N ASP A 91 19.05 -1.22 8.76
CA ASP A 91 20.22 -0.94 7.94
C ASP A 91 20.25 -1.54 6.51
N SER A 92 19.56 -0.88 5.57
CA SER A 92 19.99 -0.81 4.16
C SER A 92 19.41 0.46 3.54
N ASN A 93 20.28 1.45 3.36
CA ASN A 93 20.04 2.59 2.46
C ASN A 93 20.02 2.06 1.01
N ASP A 94 18.88 1.59 0.54
CA ASP A 94 18.71 1.28 -0.89
C ASP A 94 17.87 2.39 -1.53
N GLN A 95 18.61 3.28 -2.18
CA GLN A 95 18.10 4.29 -3.09
C GLN A 95 17.58 3.55 -4.33
N GLU A 96 16.27 3.39 -4.45
CA GLU A 96 15.66 2.87 -5.69
C GLU A 96 15.42 4.05 -6.64
N ASP A 97 16.19 4.05 -7.73
CA ASP A 97 16.04 4.94 -8.88
C ASP A 97 14.66 4.75 -9.52
N ASP A 98 13.86 5.82 -9.51
CA ASP A 98 12.50 5.89 -10.05
C ASP A 98 12.60 5.94 -11.59
N ASP A 99 12.46 4.78 -12.25
CA ASP A 99 12.38 4.61 -13.70
C ASP A 99 11.04 5.17 -14.21
N GLN A 100 11.03 6.47 -14.52
CA GLN A 100 9.92 7.15 -15.19
C GLN A 100 9.90 6.76 -16.68
N SER A 101 9.17 5.70 -17.02
CA SER A 101 8.86 5.39 -18.42
C SER A 101 7.56 6.09 -18.85
N GLU A 102 7.72 6.96 -19.84
CA GLU A 102 6.76 7.82 -20.52
C GLU A 102 5.53 7.08 -21.09
N GLU A 103 4.35 7.72 -21.00
CA GLU A 103 3.29 7.51 -22.00
C GLU A 103 2.87 8.86 -22.59
N GLN A 104 3.62 9.27 -23.63
CA GLN A 104 3.18 10.27 -24.60
C GLN A 104 2.24 9.60 -25.61
N ARG A 105 0.93 9.72 -25.39
CA ARG A 105 -0.18 9.47 -26.33
C ARG A 105 -1.35 10.31 -25.82
N GLU A 106 -1.99 11.26 -26.48
CA GLU A 106 -2.23 11.65 -27.88
C GLU A 106 -2.56 13.16 -27.84
N SER A 107 -2.24 13.98 -28.83
CA SER A 107 -3.17 14.19 -29.95
C SER A 107 -2.55 15.16 -30.95
N ASN A 108 -2.04 14.60 -32.05
CA ASN A 108 -2.03 15.29 -33.33
C ASN A 108 -3.38 14.95 -33.98
N ALA A 109 -4.34 15.86 -33.93
CA ALA A 109 -5.53 15.79 -34.78
C ALA A 109 -6.12 17.19 -35.00
N PHE A 110 -5.89 17.66 -36.23
CA PHE A 110 -6.47 18.81 -36.96
C PHE A 110 -5.91 20.20 -36.70
#